data_AF-A0A0M8W6C1-F1
#
_entry.id   AF-A0A0M8W6C1-F1
#
_cell.length_a   1.000
_cell.length_b   1.000
_cell.length_c   1.000
_cell.angle_alpha   90.00
_cell.angle_beta   90.00
_cell.angle_gamma   90.00
#
_symmetry.space_group_name_H-M   'P 1'
#
loop_
_entity.id
_entity.type
_entity.pdbx_description
1 polymer ?
#
loop_
_entity_poly.entity_id
_entity_poly.type
_entity_poly.pdbx_seq_one_letter_code
_entity_poly.pdbx_strand_id
1 'polypeptide(L)'
;MESTELIERLRREGGFRLLPLLGGTGQVAGVHLTRFLPGGHLDVIQAWDEHWAVYARLPDVLDASAPFAVPVGTTVQSGPFRRIVAPLLPLQSGLTAR
;
A
#
# COMPACT_ATOMS: atom_id res chain seq x y z
N MET A 1 12.40 4.66 -12.68
CA MET A 1 12.52 4.02 -11.35
C MET A 1 11.84 2.68 -11.47
N GLU A 2 12.60 1.61 -11.29
CA GLU A 2 12.13 0.23 -11.42
C GLU A 2 11.23 -0.13 -10.23
N SER A 3 10.32 -1.09 -10.42
CA SER A 3 9.36 -1.50 -9.37
C SER A 3 10.06 -1.98 -8.10
N THR A 4 11.19 -2.67 -8.22
CA THR A 4 12.01 -3.10 -7.08
C THR A 4 12.54 -1.91 -6.28
N GLU A 5 12.98 -0.85 -6.95
CA GLU A 5 13.46 0.36 -6.29
C GLU A 5 12.33 1.07 -5.54
N LEU A 6 11.15 1.17 -6.17
CA LEU A 6 9.94 1.70 -5.55
C LEU A 6 9.54 0.94 -4.28
N ILE A 7 9.58 -0.40 -4.33
CA ILE A 7 9.29 -1.27 -3.18
C ILE A 7 10.28 -0.99 -2.06
N GLU A 8 11.58 -0.94 -2.35
CA GLU A 8 12.61 -0.67 -1.35
C GLU A 8 12.45 0.73 -0.73
N ARG A 9 12.07 1.73 -1.52
CA ARG A 9 11.77 3.06 -0.99
C ARG A 9 10.53 3.08 -0.11
N LEU A 10 9.44 2.39 -0.48
CA LEU A 10 8.27 2.26 0.40
C LEU A 10 8.64 1.62 1.74
N ARG A 11 9.55 0.63 1.73
CA ARG A 11 10.02 -0.01 2.96
C ARG A 11 10.89 0.91 3.82
N ARG A 12 11.90 1.53 3.21
CA ARG A 12 12.90 2.34 3.93
C ARG A 12 12.40 3.73 4.30
N GLU A 13 11.67 4.37 3.40
CA GLU A 13 11.22 5.77 3.53
C GLU A 13 9.74 5.85 3.90
N GLY A 14 8.91 4.96 3.36
CA GLY A 14 7.46 4.97 3.54
C GLY A 14 6.96 4.23 4.78
N GLY A 15 7.82 3.49 5.47
CA GLY A 15 7.47 2.68 6.65
C GLY A 15 6.65 1.42 6.34
N PHE A 16 6.58 1.00 5.08
CA PHE A 16 5.83 -0.19 4.69
C PHE A 16 6.55 -1.48 5.06
N ARG A 17 5.81 -2.44 5.60
CA ARG A 17 6.23 -3.84 5.76
C ARG A 17 5.84 -4.61 4.51
N LEU A 18 6.72 -5.49 4.04
CA LEU A 18 6.50 -6.32 2.86
C LEU A 18 6.20 -7.76 3.28
N LEU A 19 5.18 -8.34 2.65
CA LEU A 19 4.82 -9.74 2.72
C LEU A 19 4.61 -10.27 1.28
N PRO A 20 4.86 -11.57 1.04
CA PRO A 20 4.50 -12.17 -0.24
C PRO A 20 2.99 -12.18 -0.40
N LEU A 21 2.50 -11.75 -1.58
CA LEU A 21 1.11 -11.98 -1.96
C LEU A 21 1.00 -13.38 -2.55
N LEU A 22 0.18 -14.24 -1.95
CA LEU A 22 0.01 -15.61 -2.40
C LEU A 22 -1.18 -15.73 -3.35
N GLY A 23 -1.02 -16.50 -4.41
CA GLY A 23 -2.11 -16.88 -5.31
C GLY A 23 -2.89 -18.09 -4.79
N GLY A 24 -3.90 -18.51 -5.54
CA GLY A 24 -4.82 -19.59 -5.12
C GLY A 24 -4.18 -20.97 -4.90
N THR A 25 -2.96 -21.20 -5.40
CA THR A 25 -2.22 -22.47 -5.20
C THR A 25 -1.05 -22.32 -4.21
N GLY A 26 -0.98 -21.21 -3.45
CA GLY A 26 0.08 -20.96 -2.46
C GLY A 26 1.41 -20.48 -3.05
N GLN A 27 1.49 -20.28 -4.36
CA GLN A 27 2.62 -19.66 -5.05
C GLN A 27 2.65 -18.16 -4.77
N VAL A 28 3.85 -17.57 -4.79
CA VAL A 28 3.99 -16.12 -4.73
C VAL A 28 3.50 -15.53 -6.05
N ALA A 29 2.44 -14.73 -5.99
CA ALA A 29 1.79 -14.08 -7.13
C ALA A 29 2.04 -12.57 -7.18
N GLY A 30 2.76 -12.02 -6.19
CA GLY A 30 3.05 -10.59 -6.13
C GLY A 30 3.57 -10.17 -4.75
N VAL A 31 3.37 -8.89 -4.44
CA VAL A 31 3.75 -8.29 -3.16
C VAL A 31 2.57 -7.67 -2.45
N HIS A 32 2.59 -7.78 -1.13
CA HIS A 32 1.68 -7.11 -0.22
C HIS A 32 2.48 -6.17 0.67
N LEU A 33 2.11 -4.90 0.72
CA LEU A 33 2.77 -3.87 1.51
C LEU A 33 1.77 -3.24 2.47
N THR A 34 2.13 -3.09 3.74
CA THR A 34 1.26 -2.48 4.74
C THR A 34 1.99 -1.52 5.67
N ARG A 35 1.30 -0.47 6.12
CA ARG A 35 1.77 0.38 7.23
C ARG A 35 0.59 0.89 8.05
N PHE A 36 0.82 1.02 9.35
CA PHE A 36 -0.07 1.77 10.24
C PHE A 36 0.30 3.25 10.20
N LEU A 37 -0.71 4.11 10.14
CA LEU A 37 -0.57 5.55 10.18
C LEU A 37 -0.98 6.09 11.55
N PRO A 38 -0.33 7.17 12.02
CA PRO A 38 -0.85 7.97 13.12
C PRO A 38 -2.28 8.44 12.80
N GLY A 39 -3.18 8.35 13.77
CA GLY A 39 -4.60 8.67 13.58
C GLY A 39 -5.49 7.48 13.20
N GLY A 40 -5.01 6.24 13.42
CA GLY A 40 -5.86 5.04 13.39
C GLY A 40 -6.27 4.62 11.98
N HIS A 41 -5.31 4.61 11.05
CA HIS A 41 -5.53 4.14 9.68
C HIS A 41 -4.46 3.12 9.28
N LEU A 42 -4.82 2.23 8.36
CA LEU A 42 -3.94 1.27 7.72
C LEU A 42 -3.89 1.56 6.21
N ASP A 43 -2.69 1.71 5.68
CA ASP A 43 -2.45 1.71 4.24
C ASP A 43 -2.07 0.29 3.82
N VAL A 44 -2.71 -0.22 2.78
CA VAL A 44 -2.46 -1.54 2.18
C VAL A 44 -2.23 -1.37 0.69
N ILE A 45 -1.19 -2.02 0.15
CA ILE A 45 -0.95 -2.13 -1.28
C ILE A 45 -0.83 -3.61 -1.62
N GLN A 46 -1.52 -4.04 -2.66
CA GLN A 46 -1.32 -5.33 -3.31
C GLN A 46 -0.91 -5.07 -4.74
N ALA A 47 0.22 -5.64 -5.17
CA ALA A 47 0.69 -5.55 -6.54
C ALA A 47 0.98 -6.95 -7.06
N TRP A 48 0.35 -7.32 -8.17
CA TRP A 48 0.59 -8.60 -8.85
C TRP A 48 1.74 -8.47 -9.84
N ASP A 49 1.77 -7.34 -10.55
CA ASP A 49 2.82 -6.98 -11.49
C ASP A 49 2.92 -5.43 -11.60
N GLU A 50 3.69 -4.95 -12.56
CA GLU A 50 3.88 -3.50 -12.78
C GLU A 50 2.63 -2.78 -13.32
N HIS A 51 1.76 -3.52 -14.00
CA HIS A 51 0.55 -3.01 -14.65
C HIS A 51 -0.64 -2.96 -13.71
N TRP A 52 -0.66 -3.82 -12.69
CA TRP A 52 -1.78 -3.94 -11.77
C TRP A 52 -1.39 -3.97 -10.29
N ALA A 53 -1.77 -2.89 -9.61
CA ALA A 53 -1.76 -2.76 -8.17
C ALA A 53 -3.05 -2.12 -7.66
N VAL A 54 -3.37 -2.42 -6.41
CA VAL A 54 -4.47 -1.82 -5.65
C VAL A 54 -3.89 -1.24 -4.37
N TYR A 55 -4.27 0.00 -4.07
CA TYR A 55 -4.05 0.64 -2.78
C TYR A 55 -5.39 0.84 -2.08
N ALA A 56 -5.40 0.59 -0.77
CA ALA A 56 -6.50 0.93 0.09
C ALA A 56 -5.97 1.65 1.35
N ARG A 57 -6.66 2.71 1.76
CA ARG A 57 -6.56 3.26 3.11
C ARG A 57 -7.86 2.99 3.83
N LEU A 58 -7.77 2.29 4.96
CA LEU A 58 -8.91 1.92 5.80
C LEU A 58 -8.68 2.38 7.24
N PRO A 59 -9.74 2.69 8.00
CA PRO A 59 -9.63 2.85 9.45
C PRO A 59 -9.12 1.57 10.11
N ASP A 60 -8.28 1.72 11.13
CA ASP A 60 -7.79 0.64 11.99
C ASP A 60 -8.81 0.38 13.12
N VAL A 61 -10.01 -0.04 12.71
CA VAL A 61 -11.13 -0.33 13.61
C VAL A 61 -11.80 -1.62 13.16
N LEU A 62 -12.08 -2.51 14.12
CA LEU A 62 -12.85 -3.73 13.90
C LEU A 62 -14.34 -3.45 14.08
N ASP A 63 -15.14 -3.69 13.04
CA ASP A 63 -16.59 -3.79 13.16
C ASP A 63 -17.00 -5.26 13.34
N ALA A 64 -17.22 -5.64 14.60
CA ALA A 64 -17.63 -7.00 14.94
C ALA A 64 -19.05 -7.37 14.43
N SER A 65 -19.88 -6.37 14.11
CA SER A 65 -21.22 -6.61 13.56
C SER A 65 -21.21 -6.95 12.07
N ALA A 66 -20.15 -6.53 11.36
CA ALA A 66 -19.97 -6.77 9.94
C ALA A 66 -18.50 -7.09 9.58
N PRO A 67 -17.94 -8.21 10.06
CA PRO A 67 -16.50 -8.51 9.98
C PRO A 67 -15.97 -8.71 8.55
N PHE A 68 -16.87 -8.93 7.58
CA PHE A 68 -16.53 -9.10 6.16
C PHE A 68 -16.92 -7.90 5.30
N ALA A 69 -17.53 -6.86 5.90
CA ALA A 69 -17.85 -5.64 5.18
C ALA A 69 -16.60 -4.76 5.05
N VAL A 70 -16.57 -3.95 3.99
CA VAL A 70 -15.53 -2.92 3.84
C VAL A 70 -15.74 -1.85 4.92
N PRO A 71 -14.71 -1.50 5.72
CA PRO A 71 -14.85 -0.47 6.74
C PRO A 71 -15.30 0.87 6.15
N VAL A 72 -16.24 1.54 6.82
CA VAL A 72 -16.72 2.87 6.41
C VAL A 72 -15.57 3.86 6.42
N GLY A 73 -15.44 4.67 5.36
CA GLY A 73 -14.32 5.60 5.20
C GLY A 73 -13.11 4.99 4.49
N THR A 74 -13.20 3.73 4.03
CA THR A 74 -12.17 3.15 3.16
C THR A 74 -12.08 3.89 1.84
N THR A 75 -10.86 4.23 1.43
CA THR A 75 -10.56 4.75 0.08
C THR A 75 -9.77 3.72 -0.69
N VAL A 76 -10.10 3.53 -1.98
CA VAL A 76 -9.45 2.53 -2.84
C VAL A 76 -9.03 3.17 -4.15
N GLN A 77 -7.83 2.82 -4.61
CA GLN A 77 -7.31 3.20 -5.93
C GLN A 77 -6.66 1.99 -6.59
N SER A 78 -6.86 1.84 -7.90
CA SER A 78 -6.22 0.78 -8.69
C SER A 78 -5.54 1.34 -9.93
N GLY A 79 -4.54 0.61 -10.42
CA GLY A 79 -3.82 0.94 -11.65
C GLY A 79 -2.37 0.47 -11.63
N PRO A 80 -1.54 0.99 -12.55
CA PRO A 80 -0.12 0.63 -12.61
C PRO A 80 0.59 0.92 -11.30
N PHE A 81 1.49 0.02 -10.88
CA PHE A 81 2.15 0.06 -9.58
C PHE A 81 2.76 1.44 -9.29
N ARG A 82 3.55 1.97 -10.23
CA ARG A 82 4.17 3.30 -10.12
C ARG A 82 3.18 4.44 -9.82
N ARG A 83 1.98 4.38 -10.41
CA ARG A 83 0.94 5.42 -10.25
C ARG A 83 0.32 5.35 -8.85
N ILE A 84 0.14 4.14 -8.35
CA ILE A 84 -0.39 3.89 -7.01
C ILE A 84 0.59 4.33 -5.93
N VAL A 85 1.88 4.05 -6.11
CA VAL A 85 2.87 4.26 -5.03
C VAL A 85 3.53 5.63 -5.03
N ALA A 86 3.57 6.34 -6.17
CA ALA A 86 4.23 7.65 -6.26
C ALA A 86 3.72 8.67 -5.21
N PRO A 87 2.41 8.77 -4.92
CA PRO A 87 1.91 9.70 -3.89
C PRO A 87 2.19 9.26 -2.44
N LEU A 88 2.57 7.99 -2.23
CA LEU A 88 2.75 7.39 -0.89
C LEU A 88 4.18 7.50 -0.38
N LEU A 89 5.12 7.75 -1.28
CA LEU A 89 6.50 8.06 -0.94
C LEU A 89 6.57 9.47 -0.38
N PRO A 90 7.43 9.72 0.63
CA PRO A 90 7.73 11.09 1.03
C PRO A 90 8.13 11.88 -0.21
N LEU A 91 7.44 13.00 -0.46
CA LEU A 91 8.00 14.04 -1.33
C LEU A 91 9.40 14.29 -0.78
N GLN A 92 10.42 14.25 -1.63
CA GLN A 92 11.76 14.60 -1.19
C GLN A 92 11.67 16.00 -0.58
N SER A 93 11.67 16.07 0.74
CA SER A 93 11.74 17.28 1.55
C SER A 93 13.14 17.85 1.37
N GLY A 94 13.38 18.38 0.17
CA GLY A 94 14.62 18.98 -0.30
C GLY A 94 14.36 20.14 -1.28
N LEU A 95 13.10 20.52 -1.50
CA LEU A 95 12.77 21.84 -2.02
C LEU A 95 12.71 22.81 -0.84
N THR A 96 13.86 23.43 -0.57
CA THR A 96 13.97 24.68 0.18
C THR A 96 12.88 25.65 -0.26
N ALA A 97 12.00 26.03 0.67
CA ALA A 97 11.25 27.27 0.55
C ALA A 97 12.29 28.39 0.39
N ARG A 98 12.22 29.09 -0.75
CA ARG A 98 12.84 30.40 -0.92
C ARG A 98 11.95 31.45 -0.27
#